data_AF-A0A1W9H440-F1
#
_entry.id   AF-A0A1W9H440-F1
#
_cell.length_a   1.000
_cell.length_b   1.000
_cell.length_c   1.000
_cell.angle_alpha   90.00
_cell.angle_beta   90.00
_cell.angle_gamma   90.00
#
_symmetry.space_group_name_H-M   'P 1'
#
loop_
_entity.id
_entity.type
_entity.pdbx_description
1 polymer ?
#
loop_
_entity_poly.entity_id
_entity_poly.type
_entity_poly.pdbx_seq_one_letter_code
_entity_poly.pdbx_strand_id
1 'polypeptide(L)'
;MGLNQTDFAAIGGVSLGAQQRYETGTADPGASYLARLSGAGIDVLWVVSGVHCGDTLDAEAGELVAIFEAMPADMREGLLVFARSMDRYLVTRGLVPPDPQFGEQRLLHDQAKGFRPEPDG
;
A
#
# COMPACT_ATOMS: atom_id res chain seq x y z
N MET A 1 20.09 -7.28 -0.16
CA MET A 1 19.29 -8.23 0.65
C MET A 1 20.10 -9.50 0.85
N GLY A 2 20.14 -10.06 2.06
CA GLY A 2 21.01 -11.20 2.43
C GLY A 2 20.33 -12.57 2.37
N LEU A 3 19.19 -12.69 1.69
CA LEU A 3 18.45 -13.94 1.57
C LEU A 3 19.06 -14.80 0.46
N ASN A 4 19.32 -16.06 0.75
CA ASN A 4 19.82 -17.03 -0.22
C ASN A 4 18.65 -17.86 -0.81
N GLN A 5 18.96 -18.74 -1.77
CA GLN A 5 18.00 -19.59 -2.47
C GLN A 5 17.16 -20.47 -1.52
N THR A 6 17.78 -20.98 -0.44
CA THR A 6 17.10 -21.79 0.57
C THR A 6 16.10 -20.97 1.38
N ASP A 7 16.44 -19.71 1.69
CA ASP A 7 15.55 -18.81 2.43
C ASP A 7 14.30 -18.48 1.60
N PHE A 8 14.47 -18.20 0.31
CA PHE A 8 13.35 -17.97 -0.61
C PHE A 8 12.44 -19.20 -0.74
N ALA A 9 13.03 -20.39 -0.87
CA ALA A 9 12.28 -21.64 -0.91
C ALA A 9 11.44 -21.83 0.36
N ALA A 10 12.03 -21.57 1.53
CA ALA A 10 11.38 -21.68 2.82
C ALA A 10 10.21 -20.70 2.98
N ILE A 11 10.43 -19.41 2.66
CA ILE A 11 9.37 -18.38 2.71
C ILE A 11 8.24 -18.76 1.74
N GLY A 12 8.60 -19.10 0.51
CA GLY A 12 7.68 -19.49 -0.55
C GLY A 12 6.92 -20.79 -0.28
N GLY A 13 7.33 -21.59 0.72
CA GLY A 13 6.73 -22.88 1.03
C GLY A 13 6.95 -23.92 -0.07
N VAL A 14 8.06 -23.81 -0.79
CA VAL A 14 8.42 -24.69 -1.92
C VAL A 14 9.74 -25.40 -1.62
N SER A 15 10.07 -26.43 -2.40
CA SER A 15 11.37 -27.08 -2.29
C SER A 15 12.48 -26.22 -2.91
N LEU A 16 13.72 -26.45 -2.47
CA LEU A 16 14.90 -25.81 -3.07
C LEU A 16 14.97 -26.06 -4.59
N GLY A 17 14.62 -27.27 -5.04
CA GLY A 17 14.57 -27.59 -6.46
C GLY A 17 13.49 -26.83 -7.23
N ALA A 18 12.36 -26.50 -6.59
CA ALA A 18 11.35 -25.63 -7.22
C ALA A 18 11.87 -24.19 -7.34
N GLN A 19 12.53 -23.66 -6.30
CA GLN A 19 13.18 -22.35 -6.34
C GLN A 19 14.24 -22.28 -7.45
N GLN A 20 15.08 -23.31 -7.59
CA GLN A 20 16.05 -23.39 -8.69
C GLN A 20 15.39 -23.34 -10.06
N ARG A 21 14.24 -24.00 -10.23
CA ARG A 21 13.51 -23.95 -11.51
C ARG A 21 12.96 -22.56 -11.82
N TYR A 22 12.50 -21.83 -10.79
CA TYR A 22 12.07 -20.44 -10.95
C TYR A 22 13.23 -19.54 -11.38
N GLU A 23 14.39 -19.65 -10.73
CA GLU A 23 15.57 -18.83 -11.04
C GLU A 23 16.20 -19.15 -12.40
N THR A 24 16.01 -20.38 -12.90
CA THR A 24 16.49 -20.80 -14.22
C THR A 24 15.45 -20.62 -15.33
N GLY A 25 14.25 -20.13 -14.99
CA GLY A 25 13.15 -19.93 -15.94
C GLY A 25 12.57 -21.23 -16.52
N THR A 26 12.79 -22.38 -15.86
CA THR A 26 12.27 -23.68 -16.30
C THR A 26 10.90 -24.00 -15.72
N ALA A 27 10.43 -23.19 -14.76
CA ALA A 27 9.06 -23.17 -14.26
C ALA A 27 8.71 -21.76 -13.78
N ASP A 28 7.42 -21.44 -13.71
CA ASP A 28 6.96 -20.16 -13.18
C ASP A 28 6.47 -20.30 -11.73
N PRO A 29 6.73 -19.31 -10.86
CA PRO A 29 6.20 -19.27 -9.50
C PRO A 29 4.67 -19.08 -9.51
N GLY A 30 3.97 -19.86 -8.70
CA GLY A 30 2.52 -19.73 -8.54
C GLY A 30 2.11 -18.55 -7.66
N ALA A 31 0.86 -18.11 -7.77
CA ALA A 31 0.32 -17.00 -6.98
C ALA A 31 0.47 -17.21 -5.45
N SER A 32 0.29 -18.43 -4.94
CA SER A 32 0.46 -18.73 -3.51
C SER A 32 1.90 -18.54 -3.02
N TYR A 33 2.89 -18.82 -3.88
CA TYR A 33 4.30 -18.56 -3.59
C TYR A 33 4.55 -17.06 -3.50
N LEU A 34 4.08 -16.29 -4.49
CA LEU A 34 4.22 -14.83 -4.51
C LEU A 34 3.52 -14.15 -3.32
N ALA A 35 2.32 -14.61 -2.94
CA ALA A 35 1.60 -14.09 -1.78
C ALA A 35 2.39 -14.30 -0.47
N ARG A 36 3.08 -15.43 -0.33
CA ARG A 36 3.96 -15.69 0.82
C ARG A 36 5.18 -14.77 0.85
N LEU A 37 5.80 -14.51 -0.31
CA LEU A 37 6.89 -13.54 -0.40
C LEU A 37 6.42 -12.13 -0.01
N SER A 38 5.26 -11.70 -0.52
CA SER A 38 4.64 -10.42 -0.16
C SER A 38 4.40 -10.31 1.35
N GLY A 39 3.86 -11.36 1.98
CA GLY A 39 3.67 -11.41 3.44
C GLY A 39 4.97 -11.34 4.26
N ALA A 40 6.11 -11.69 3.66
CA ALA A 40 7.44 -11.53 4.26
C ALA A 40 8.08 -10.15 3.96
N GLY A 41 7.35 -9.22 3.33
CA GLY A 41 7.82 -7.88 2.99
C GLY A 41 8.67 -7.81 1.72
N ILE A 42 8.65 -8.85 0.89
CA ILE A 42 9.36 -8.85 -0.40
C ILE A 42 8.49 -8.16 -1.45
N ASP A 43 9.09 -7.22 -2.19
CA ASP A 43 8.44 -6.53 -3.31
C ASP A 43 8.17 -7.52 -4.47
N VAL A 44 6.95 -8.03 -4.53
CA VAL A 44 6.53 -8.99 -5.56
C VAL A 44 6.49 -8.36 -6.94
N LEU A 45 6.24 -7.05 -7.05
CA LEU A 45 6.31 -6.37 -8.35
C LEU A 45 7.74 -6.48 -8.89
N TRP A 46 8.74 -6.15 -8.06
CA TRP A 46 10.14 -6.32 -8.42
C TRP A 46 10.48 -7.77 -8.81
N VAL A 47 9.99 -8.76 -8.05
CA VAL A 47 10.24 -10.18 -8.34
C VAL A 47 9.71 -10.60 -9.72
N VAL A 48 8.57 -10.07 -10.16
CA VAL A 48 7.91 -10.49 -11.40
C VAL A 48 8.33 -9.64 -12.60
N SER A 49 8.50 -8.33 -12.42
CA SER A 49 8.71 -7.39 -13.52
C SER A 49 10.09 -6.75 -13.55
N GLY A 50 10.88 -6.88 -12.49
CA GLY A 50 12.13 -6.11 -12.33
C GLY A 50 11.90 -4.61 -12.17
N VAL A 51 10.69 -4.20 -11.78
CA VAL A 51 10.32 -2.80 -11.50
C VAL A 51 9.94 -2.68 -10.04
N HIS A 52 10.51 -1.72 -9.31
CA HIS A 52 10.10 -1.50 -7.93
C HIS A 52 8.73 -0.84 -7.89
N CYS A 53 7.95 -1.13 -6.84
CA CYS A 53 6.66 -0.44 -6.63
C CYS A 53 6.84 1.10 -6.64
N GLY A 54 7.93 1.61 -6.06
CA GLY A 54 8.26 3.04 -6.06
C GLY A 54 8.64 3.62 -7.42
N ASP A 55 9.14 2.80 -8.36
CA ASP A 55 9.52 3.26 -9.71
C ASP A 55 8.32 3.46 -10.63
N THR A 56 7.12 3.05 -10.20
CA THR A 56 5.87 3.29 -10.94
C THR A 56 5.26 4.68 -10.70
N LEU A 57 5.84 5.44 -9.77
CA LEU A 57 5.44 6.82 -9.51
C LEU A 57 6.01 7.75 -10.58
N ASP A 58 5.23 8.73 -11.03
CA ASP A 58 5.77 9.83 -11.80
C ASP A 58 6.72 10.70 -10.94
N ALA A 59 7.43 11.63 -11.57
CA ALA A 59 8.45 12.43 -10.89
C ALA A 59 7.89 13.23 -9.71
N GLU A 60 6.66 13.73 -9.80
CA GLU A 60 6.03 14.54 -8.76
C GLU A 60 5.61 13.67 -7.57
N ALA A 61 4.98 12.53 -7.85
CA ALA A 61 4.61 11.56 -6.81
C ALA A 61 5.85 10.95 -6.13
N GLY A 62 6.91 10.65 -6.88
CA GLY A 62 8.17 10.15 -6.35
C GLY A 62 8.86 11.17 -5.43
N GLU A 63 8.88 12.44 -5.81
CA GLU A 63 9.43 13.53 -4.96
C GLU A 63 8.67 13.63 -3.63
N LEU A 64 7.33 13.61 -3.68
CA LEU A 64 6.51 13.68 -2.47
C LEU A 64 6.79 12.51 -1.51
N VAL A 65 6.93 11.29 -2.03
CA VAL A 65 7.25 10.11 -1.21
C VAL A 65 8.64 10.25 -0.59
N ALA A 66 9.65 10.66 -1.35
CA ALA A 66 11.01 10.84 -0.83
C ALA A 66 11.05 11.89 0.30
N ILE A 67 10.33 13.00 0.15
CA ILE A 67 10.19 14.02 1.20
C ILE A 67 9.50 13.41 2.43
N PHE A 68 8.40 12.67 2.22
CA PHE A 68 7.66 12.03 3.30
C PHE A 68 8.51 11.07 4.13
N GLU A 69 9.28 10.20 3.48
CA GLU A 69 10.14 9.24 4.15
C GLU A 69 11.25 9.90 4.98
N ALA A 70 11.79 11.03 4.50
CA ALA A 70 12.82 11.80 5.20
C ALA A 70 12.29 12.59 6.42
N MET A 71 10.97 12.79 6.54
CA MET A 71 10.38 13.59 7.62
C MET A 71 10.37 12.85 8.98
N PRO A 72 10.51 13.59 10.09
CA PRO A 72 10.17 13.10 11.43
C PRO A 72 8.72 12.60 11.53
N ALA A 73 8.47 11.65 12.43
CA ALA A 73 7.18 10.96 12.52
C ALA A 73 6.00 11.89 12.84
N ASP A 74 6.21 12.90 13.68
CA ASP A 74 5.23 13.93 14.02
C ASP A 74 4.87 14.81 12.81
N MET A 75 5.86 15.17 11.99
CA MET A 75 5.63 15.94 10.76
C MET A 75 4.90 15.11 9.70
N ARG A 76 5.23 13.82 9.57
CA ARG A 76 4.49 12.88 8.72
C ARG A 76 3.02 12.80 9.11
N GLU A 77 2.71 12.70 10.40
CA GLU A 77 1.32 12.65 10.86
C GLU A 77 0.57 13.95 10.52
N GLY A 78 1.21 15.10 10.71
CA GLY A 78 0.64 16.39 10.30
C GLY A 78 0.31 16.44 8.80
N LEU A 79 1.22 15.99 7.94
CA LEU A 79 0.99 15.95 6.49
C LEU A 79 -0.13 14.98 6.12
N LEU A 80 -0.19 13.80 6.75
CA LEU A 80 -1.28 12.84 6.50
C LEU A 80 -2.65 13.39 6.95
N VAL A 81 -2.72 14.07 8.09
CA VAL A 81 -3.97 14.74 8.53
C VAL A 81 -4.41 15.78 7.51
N PHE A 82 -3.49 16.61 7.01
CA PHE A 82 -3.77 17.58 5.97
C PHE A 82 -4.26 16.91 4.68
N ALA A 83 -3.53 15.93 4.16
CA ALA A 83 -3.88 15.21 2.93
C ALA A 83 -5.25 14.54 3.02
N ARG A 84 -5.55 13.86 4.14
CA ARG A 84 -6.88 13.28 4.41
C ARG A 84 -8.00 14.32 4.47
N SER A 85 -7.71 15.52 4.96
CA SER A 85 -8.69 16.62 5.02
C SER A 85 -8.96 17.19 3.63
N MET A 86 -7.91 17.38 2.83
CA MET A 86 -8.02 17.81 1.44
C MET A 86 -8.82 16.82 0.60
N ASP A 87 -8.48 15.54 0.70
CA ASP A 87 -9.21 14.48 -0.01
C ASP A 87 -10.70 14.47 0.37
N ARG A 88 -11.01 14.55 1.67
CA ARG A 88 -12.40 14.66 2.14
C ARG A 88 -13.11 15.88 1.54
N TYR A 89 -12.46 17.04 1.51
CA TYR A 89 -13.02 18.25 0.89
C TYR A 89 -13.32 18.04 -0.60
N LEU A 90 -12.37 17.49 -1.36
CA LEU A 90 -12.52 17.25 -2.80
C LEU A 90 -13.67 16.28 -3.09
N VAL A 91 -13.76 15.18 -2.32
CA VAL A 91 -14.83 14.19 -2.45
C VAL A 91 -16.19 14.78 -2.08
N THR A 92 -16.31 15.47 -0.93
CA THR A 92 -17.57 16.09 -0.50
C THR A 92 -18.06 17.15 -1.49
N ARG A 93 -17.13 17.81 -2.21
CA ARG A 93 -17.47 18.79 -3.24
C ARG A 93 -17.69 18.18 -4.62
N GLY A 94 -17.56 16.86 -4.77
CA GLY A 94 -17.73 16.15 -6.04
C GLY A 94 -16.64 16.48 -7.07
N LEU A 95 -15.48 16.97 -6.64
CA LEU A 95 -14.37 17.34 -7.51
C LEU A 95 -13.51 16.11 -7.89
N VAL A 96 -13.50 15.09 -7.04
CA VAL A 96 -12.79 13.82 -7.25
C VAL A 96 -13.72 12.68 -6.78
N PRO A 97 -13.81 11.55 -7.51
CA PRO A 97 -14.58 10.40 -7.05
C PRO A 97 -13.96 9.80 -5.78
N PRO A 98 -14.75 9.17 -4.89
CA PRO A 98 -14.21 8.48 -3.73
C PRO A 98 -13.31 7.32 -4.19
N ASP A 99 -12.12 7.23 -3.61
CA ASP A 99 -11.22 6.09 -3.87
C ASP A 99 -11.87 4.79 -3.38
N PRO A 100 -12.09 3.79 -4.26
CA PRO A 100 -12.68 2.51 -3.90
C PRO A 100 -11.84 1.72 -2.88
N GLN A 101 -10.52 1.98 -2.76
CA GLN A 101 -9.64 1.28 -1.83
C GLN A 101 -9.75 1.79 -0.38
N PHE A 102 -10.21 3.02 -0.17
CA PHE A 102 -10.37 3.65 1.16
C PHE A 102 -11.84 3.70 1.64
N GLY A 103 -12.73 2.96 0.97
CA GLY A 103 -14.19 3.12 1.02
C GLY A 103 -14.92 2.81 2.34
N GLU A 104 -14.32 2.12 3.30
CA GLU A 104 -15.07 1.66 4.49
C GLU A 104 -14.72 2.39 5.80
N GLN A 105 -13.53 3.00 5.91
CA GLN A 105 -13.14 3.73 7.14
C GLN A 105 -13.71 5.15 7.22
N ARG A 106 -14.39 5.63 6.16
CA ARG A 106 -14.88 7.03 6.07
C ARG A 106 -16.30 7.27 6.59
N LEU A 107 -17.18 6.26 6.57
CA LEU A 107 -18.59 6.43 6.92
C LEU A 107 -18.87 6.40 8.43
N LEU A 108 -17.93 5.91 9.24
CA LEU A 108 -18.17 5.73 10.68
C LEU A 108 -18.12 7.02 11.51
N HIS A 109 -17.51 8.11 11.01
CA HIS A 109 -17.35 9.35 11.80
C HIS A 109 -18.35 10.47 11.47
N ASP A 110 -19.16 10.32 10.41
CA ASP A 110 -20.09 11.37 9.96
C ASP A 110 -21.52 11.21 10.51
N GLN A 111 -21.80 10.13 11.23
CA GLN A 111 -23.10 9.89 11.89
C GLN A 111 -23.27 10.66 13.22
N ALA A 112 -22.26 11.41 13.69
CA ALA A 112 -22.29 12.05 15.02
C ALA A 112 -22.74 13.53 15.03
N LYS A 113 -23.12 14.14 13.90
CA LYS A 113 -23.51 15.57 13.84
C LYS A 113 -24.95 15.84 13.39
N GLY A 114 -25.84 14.89 13.60
CA GLY A 114 -27.25 14.97 13.20
C GLY A 114 -28.29 15.22 14.30
N PHE A 115 -27.90 15.54 15.55
CA PHE A 115 -28.88 15.86 16.60
C PHE A 115 -28.91 17.36 16.89
N ARG A 116 -29.95 18.04 16.39
CA ARG A 116 -30.35 19.37 16.83
C ARG A 116 -31.57 19.18 17.75
N PRO A 117 -31.48 19.40 19.07
CA PRO A 117 -32.68 19.44 19.90
C PRO A 117 -33.51 20.66 19.51
N GLU A 118 -34.79 20.45 19.23
CA GLU A 118 -35.80 21.51 19.12
C GLU A 118 -35.81 22.32 20.43
N PRO A 119 -35.98 23.65 20.39
CA PRO A 119 -36.12 24.43 21.60
C PRO A 119 -37.51 24.21 22.19
N ASP A 120 -37.56 23.90 23.49
CA ASP A 120 -38.80 23.86 24.26
C ASP A 120 -39.50 25.22 24.20
N GLY A 121 -40.77 25.22 23.77
CA GLY A 121 -41.65 26.39 23.70
C GLY A 121 -43.01 26.06 23.12
#